data_AF-A0A1V4MH84-F1
#
_entry.id   AF-A0A1V4MH84-F1
#
_cell.length_a   1.000
_cell.length_b   1.000
_cell.length_c   1.000
_cell.angle_alpha   90.00
_cell.angle_beta   90.00
_cell.angle_gamma   90.00
#
_symmetry.space_group_name_H-M   'P 1'
#
loop_
_entity.id
_entity.type
_entity.pdbx_description
1 polymer ?
#
loop_
_entity_poly.entity_id
_entity_poly.type
_entity_poly.pdbx_seq_one_letter_code
_entity_poly.pdbx_strand_id
1 'polypeptide(L)' 'MDKKINARDIQIGFHPAGYRIDKTASPMDFYTKWEITPEGKWTNPKPICFDSMPQEGWHKQKMKPEQAQGQGQVLS' A
#
# COMPACT_ATOMS: atom_id res chain seq x y z
N MET A 1 0.92 20.98 6.63
CA MET A 1 0.69 19.98 7.70
C MET A 1 0.21 18.71 7.04
N ASP A 2 1.11 17.75 6.88
CA ASP A 2 0.79 16.43 6.32
C ASP A 2 -0.21 15.74 7.24
N LYS A 3 -1.46 15.69 6.79
CA LYS A 3 -2.56 15.12 7.54
C LYS A 3 -2.31 13.61 7.61
N LYS A 4 -1.82 13.13 8.76
CA LYS A 4 -1.65 11.69 9.03
C LYS A 4 -3.02 11.03 8.89
N ILE A 5 -3.11 10.01 8.03
CA ILE A 5 -4.38 9.34 7.72
C ILE A 5 -4.47 8.05 8.52
N ASN A 6 -5.68 7.66 8.90
CA ASN A 6 -5.94 6.38 9.55
C ASN A 6 -5.85 5.23 8.53
N ALA A 7 -5.30 4.08 8.94
CA ALA A 7 -5.17 2.89 8.12
C ALA A 7 -6.50 2.43 7.49
N ARG A 8 -7.61 2.61 8.20
CA ARG A 8 -8.95 2.22 7.74
C ARG A 8 -9.39 3.02 6.52
N ASP A 9 -9.04 4.29 6.46
CA ASP A 9 -9.40 5.22 5.38
C ASP A 9 -8.50 5.12 4.14
N ILE A 10 -7.49 4.24 4.20
CA ILE A 10 -6.53 4.05 3.12
C ILE A 10 -6.94 2.92 2.23
N GLN A 11 -6.97 3.23 0.93
CA GLN A 11 -7.14 2.25 -0.14
C GLN A 11 -5.77 1.81 -0.68
N ILE A 12 -4.89 2.76 -0.98
CA ILE A 12 -3.46 2.52 -1.24
C ILE A 12 -2.62 3.52 -0.46
N GLY A 13 -1.62 3.04 0.26
CA GLY A 13 -0.72 3.89 1.03
C GLY A 13 0.43 3.12 1.66
N PHE A 14 1.36 3.87 2.22
CA PHE A 14 2.54 3.34 2.88
C PHE A 14 2.78 4.02 4.23
N HIS A 15 3.44 3.31 5.13
CA HIS A 15 3.86 3.77 6.44
C HIS A 15 5.39 3.73 6.52
N PRO A 16 6.07 4.75 7.06
CA PRO A 16 7.53 4.82 7.12
C PRO A 16 8.18 3.66 7.89
N ALA A 17 7.42 2.96 8.74
CA ALA A 17 7.86 1.74 9.41
C ALA A 17 7.88 0.48 8.52
N GLY A 18 7.75 0.63 7.19
CA GLY A 18 7.80 -0.49 6.24
C GLY A 18 6.47 -1.21 6.04
N TYR A 19 5.34 -0.53 6.22
CA TYR A 19 4.03 -1.13 5.95
C TYR A 19 3.42 -0.56 4.67
N ARG A 20 2.73 -1.42 3.91
CA ARG A 20 1.97 -1.04 2.73
C ARG A 20 0.53 -1.56 2.85
N ILE A 21 -0.41 -0.68 2.53
CA ILE A 21 -1.82 -1.03 2.33
C ILE A 21 -2.08 -0.93 0.83
N ASP A 22 -2.65 -1.99 0.25
CA ASP A 22 -3.12 -2.00 -1.13
C ASP A 22 -4.40 -2.82 -1.25
N LYS A 23 -5.54 -2.21 -0.92
CA LYS A 23 -6.87 -2.84 -0.98
C LYS A 23 -7.34 -3.08 -2.42
N THR A 24 -6.55 -2.71 -3.43
CA THR A 24 -6.84 -3.02 -4.84
C THR A 24 -6.13 -4.28 -5.34
N ALA A 25 -5.16 -4.78 -4.58
CA ALA A 25 -4.44 -6.01 -4.86
C ALA A 25 -5.28 -7.26 -4.50
N SER A 26 -4.68 -8.44 -4.59
CA SER A 26 -5.32 -9.67 -4.09
C SER A 26 -5.47 -9.62 -2.56
N PRO A 27 -6.45 -10.33 -1.95
CA PRO A 27 -6.69 -10.28 -0.50
C PRO A 27 -5.46 -10.60 0.38
N MET A 28 -4.56 -11.45 -0.12
CA MET A 28 -3.30 -11.78 0.57
C MET A 28 -2.27 -10.63 0.54
N ASP A 29 -2.39 -9.72 -0.43
CA ASP A 29 -1.47 -8.60 -0.65
C ASP A 29 -2.01 -7.26 -0.14
N PHE A 30 -3.22 -7.26 0.45
CA PHE A 30 -3.83 -6.06 1.02
C PHE A 30 -2.95 -5.38 2.05
N TYR A 31 -2.28 -6.16 2.88
CA TYR A 31 -1.53 -5.71 4.03
C TYR A 31 -0.17 -6.40 4.03
N THR A 32 0.86 -5.66 3.68
CA THR A 32 2.21 -6.21 3.57
C THR A 32 3.20 -5.41 4.41
N LYS A 33 4.09 -6.13 5.09
CA LYS A 33 5.29 -5.57 5.70
C LYS A 33 6.47 -5.81 4.77
N TRP A 34 7.25 -4.76 4.56
CA TRP A 34 8.43 -4.77 3.75
C TRP A 34 9.63 -4.40 4.61
N GLU A 35 10.77 -4.98 4.27
CA GLU A 35 12.06 -4.59 4.82
C GLU A 35 12.58 -3.41 3.98
N ILE A 36 12.94 -2.32 4.65
CA ILE A 36 13.52 -1.14 3.99
C ILE A 36 15.04 -1.25 4.14
N THR A 37 15.75 -1.43 3.03
CA THR A 37 17.22 -1.48 3.04
C THR A 37 17.81 -0.11 3.40
N PRO A 38 19.10 -0.03 3.79
CA PRO A 38 19.77 1.26 4.03
C PRO A 38 19.75 2.22 2.82
N GLU A 39 19.58 1.69 1.60
CA GLU A 39 19.42 2.46 0.38
C GLU A 39 17.98 2.97 0.15
N GLY A 40 17.05 2.67 1.06
CA GLY A 40 15.63 3.02 0.95
C GLY A 40 14.81 2.10 0.04
N LYS A 41 15.34 0.96 -0.38
CA LYS A 41 14.61 -0.01 -1.23
C LYS A 41 13.72 -0.88 -0.36
N TRP A 42 12.50 -1.10 -0.83
CA TRP A 42 11.53 -1.98 -0.17
C TRP A 42 11.70 -3.40 -0.72
N THR A 43 11.99 -4.37 0.14
CA THR A 43 12.19 -5.77 -0.22
C THR A 43 11.41 -6.72 0.70
N ASN A 44 11.34 -8.00 0.32
CA ASN A 44 10.78 -9.08 1.14
C ASN A 44 9.33 -8.82 1.65
N PRO A 45 8.35 -8.63 0.75
CA PRO A 45 6.96 -8.41 1.16
C PRO A 45 6.44 -9.63 1.91
N LYS A 46 5.97 -9.40 3.14
CA LYS A 46 5.34 -10.42 3.98
C LYS A 46 3.90 -10.02 4.26
N PRO A 47 2.91 -10.90 3.98
CA PRO A 47 1.53 -10.63 4.34
C PRO A 47 1.40 -10.54 5.87
N ILE A 48 0.62 -9.58 6.34
CA ILE A 48 0.38 -9.35 7.77
C ILE A 48 -1.10 -9.09 8.04
N CYS A 49 -1.53 -9.28 9.28
CA CYS A 49 -2.86 -8.89 9.70
C CYS A 49 -2.97 -7.37 9.88
N PHE A 50 -4.15 -6.83 9.56
CA PHE A 50 -4.44 -5.40 9.75
C PHE A 50 -4.25 -4.93 11.20
N ASP A 51 -4.58 -5.79 12.17
CA ASP A 51 -4.45 -5.48 13.60
C ASP A 51 -2.99 -5.37 14.07
N SER A 52 -2.05 -5.96 13.33
CA SER A 52 -0.61 -5.87 13.62
C SER A 52 0.05 -4.60 13.08
N MET A 53 -0.74 -3.71 12.45
CA MET A 53 -0.26 -2.52 11.76
C MET A 53 -0.51 -1.26 12.59
N PRO A 54 0.33 -0.21 12.43
CA PRO A 54 0.02 1.12 12.94
C PRO A 54 -1.34 1.57 12.41
N GLN A 55 -2.20 2.10 13.27
CA GLN A 55 -3.51 2.60 12.85
C GLN A 55 -3.44 4.04 12.31
N GLU A 56 -2.38 4.77 12.61
CA GLU A 56 -2.17 6.18 12.24
C GLU A 56 -0.78 6.39 11.62
N GLY A 57 -0.50 7.59 11.13
CA GLY A 57 0.83 7.94 10.61
C GLY A 57 1.06 7.53 9.15
N TRP A 58 -0.02 7.23 8.44
CA TRP A 58 0.08 6.75 7.07
C TRP A 58 0.13 7.87 6.02
N HIS A 59 0.82 7.56 4.93
CA HIS A 59 0.87 8.35 3.71
C HIS A 59 0.00 7.70 2.64
N LYS A 60 -1.08 8.37 2.25
CA LYS A 60 -1.93 7.91 1.15
C LYS A 60 -1.21 8.17 -0.18
N GLN A 61 -1.12 7.12 -0.99
CA GLN A 61 -0.68 7.29 -2.36
C GLN A 61 -1.82 7.99 -3.12
N LYS A 62 -1.56 9.20 -3.60
CA LYS A 62 -2.50 9.87 -4.52
C LYS A 62 -2.51 9.06 -5.80
N MET A 63 -3.52 8.21 -5.98
CA MET A 63 -3.83 7.64 -7.28
C MET A 63 -4.07 8.82 -8.24
N LYS A 64 -3.21 8.96 -9.26
CA LYS A 64 -3.61 9.73 -10.43
C LYS A 64 -4.66 8.89 -11.17
N PRO A 65 -5.85 9.42 -11.47
CA PRO A 65 -6.94 8.65 -12.08
C PRO A 65 -6.65 8.14 -13.51
N GLU A 66 -5.46 8.38 -14.07
CA GLU A 66 -5.13 8.05 -15.46
C GLU A 66 -4.71 6.59 -15.70
N GLN A 67 -4.56 5.75 -14.67
CA GLN A 67 -4.12 4.34 -14.83
C GLN A 67 -5.15 3.29 -14.39
N ALA A 68 -6.39 3.68 -14.13
CA ALA A 68 -7.48 2.76 -13.77
C ALA A 68 -8.23 2.15 -14.98
N GLN A 69 -7.81 2.45 -16.21
CA GLN A 69 -8.35 1.82 -17.43
C GLN A 69 -7.19 1.29 -18.27
N GLY A 70 -7.02 -0.04 -18.32
CA GLY A 70 -5.97 -0.64 -19.14
C GLY A 70 -5.65 -2.09 -18.87
N GLN A 71 -6.57 -2.90 -18.35
CA GLN A 71 -6.50 -4.35 -18.50
C GLN A 71 -7.86 -4.87 -18.93
N GLY A 72 -8.05 -4.86 -20.24
CA GLY A 72 -9.23 -5.37 -20.91
C GLY A 72 -9.06 -5.15 -22.40
N GLN A 73 -8.38 -6.08 -23.07
CA GLN A 73 -8.84 -6.72 -24.31
C GLN A 73 -7.66 -7.46 -24.98
N VAL A 74 -7.70 -8.78 -24.88
CA VAL A 74 -7.10 -9.66 -25.89
C VAL A 74 -7.85 -9.50 -27.21
N LEU A 75 -7.14 -9.82 -28.31
CA LEU A 75 -7.59 -10.12 -29.67
C LEU A 75 -7.52 -8.98 -30.69
N SER A 76 -6.46 -9.00 -31.50
CA SER A 76 -6.55 -9.28 -32.94
C SER A 76 -5.22 -9.85 -33.42
#